data_AF-A0ABD5WNJ2-F1
#
_entry.id   AF-A0ABD5WNJ2-F1
#
_cell.length_a   1.000
_cell.length_b   1.000
_cell.length_c   1.000
_cell.angle_alpha   90.00
_cell.angle_beta   90.00
_cell.angle_gamma   90.00
#
_symmetry.space_group_name_H-M   'P 1'
#
loop_
_entity.id
_entity.type
_entity.pdbx_description
1 polymer ?
#
loop_
_entity_poly.entity_id
_entity_poly.type
_entity_poly.pdbx_seq_one_letter_code
_entity_poly.pdbx_strand_id
1 'polypeptide(L)'
;MTDTTLLVTVDSLRYDHYQYMTATRSFSASPTRRRSPPTPPRPPASSLSSAASTPAKSAWTKILNVGVAIDSPYKYGVSTNRFLSNRYGYDLGFDHFSAPSREDKGLKAKVAEHMTPQSTLFGIASRVWNVVQGVQQRVSSVDREYRPAADVIAEFLDATEGRDEWFGWLHFMEPHHPYNPDDGPVSRGEAQQITRRVLNGRASERDERLARELYKGEVEELDDRLARLWETIPDETRVLFVADHGELLGEFGEWGHHATMCPELLRLPLATRNIPIESEVLSLVDVPTLLLGEEYNHGSFERETAYAASNGNHAAMNRDHVATDEGVVTLDGDPAEDDDLMAAKEEYESRAERPVTKDELPHDDLEALGYL
;
A
#
# COMPACT_ATOMS: atom_id res chain seq x y z
N MET A 1 0.63 -32.32 -8.49
CA MET A 1 1.37 -31.07 -8.74
C MET A 1 0.64 -30.02 -7.95
N THR A 2 1.33 -29.26 -7.12
CA THR A 2 0.70 -28.16 -6.36
C THR A 2 0.49 -26.99 -7.30
N ASP A 3 -0.73 -26.46 -7.36
CA ASP A 3 -1.07 -25.26 -8.13
C ASP A 3 -1.42 -24.13 -7.18
N THR A 4 -0.38 -23.53 -6.61
CA THR A 4 -0.49 -22.51 -5.57
C THR A 4 0.03 -21.18 -6.09
N THR A 5 -0.78 -20.13 -5.99
CA THR A 5 -0.42 -18.78 -6.44
C THR A 5 -0.65 -17.77 -5.33
N LEU A 6 0.31 -16.89 -5.07
CA LEU A 6 0.26 -15.88 -4.01
C LEU A 6 0.62 -14.50 -4.55
N LEU A 7 -0.29 -13.55 -4.39
CA LEU A 7 -0.02 -12.13 -4.56
C LEU A 7 0.22 -11.49 -3.18
N VAL A 8 1.38 -10.89 -2.98
CA VAL A 8 1.67 -10.05 -1.81
C VAL A 8 1.83 -8.60 -2.27
N THR A 9 1.02 -7.72 -1.71
CA THR A 9 1.10 -6.28 -1.96
C THR A 9 1.43 -5.53 -0.68
N VAL A 10 2.28 -4.51 -0.77
CA VAL A 10 2.74 -3.73 0.39
C VAL A 10 2.46 -2.25 0.14
N ASP A 11 1.81 -1.60 1.09
CA ASP A 11 1.47 -0.17 1.03
C ASP A 11 2.73 0.68 1.26
N SER A 12 2.98 1.69 0.41
CA SER A 12 3.98 2.73 0.69
C SER A 12 5.46 2.27 0.75
N LEU A 13 5.79 1.06 0.28
CA LEU A 13 7.16 0.53 0.34
C LEU A 13 8.09 1.11 -0.75
N ARG A 14 9.03 1.95 -0.34
CA ARG A 14 10.09 2.49 -1.21
C ARG A 14 11.03 1.43 -1.78
N TYR A 15 11.39 1.61 -3.06
CA TYR A 15 12.36 0.77 -3.76
C TYR A 15 13.74 0.73 -3.11
N ASP A 16 14.27 1.87 -2.66
CA ASP A 16 15.58 1.96 -2.01
C ASP A 16 15.57 1.37 -0.58
N HIS A 17 14.41 1.12 0.03
CA HIS A 17 14.30 0.47 1.33
C HIS A 17 14.04 -1.03 1.23
N TYR A 18 13.63 -1.54 0.06
CA TYR A 18 13.53 -2.98 -0.19
C TYR A 18 14.84 -3.73 0.08
N GLN A 19 15.99 -3.03 0.04
CA GLN A 19 17.27 -3.62 0.41
C GLN A 19 17.32 -4.18 1.84
N TYR A 20 16.50 -3.64 2.75
CA TYR A 20 16.38 -4.09 4.14
C TYR A 20 15.47 -5.32 4.31
N MET A 21 14.69 -5.68 3.29
CA MET A 21 13.86 -6.89 3.30
C MET A 21 14.67 -8.13 2.92
N THR A 22 15.62 -8.52 3.79
CA THR A 22 16.59 -9.57 3.51
C THR A 22 15.97 -10.96 3.29
N ALA A 23 14.93 -11.34 4.04
CA ALA A 23 14.25 -12.62 3.90
C ALA A 23 13.48 -12.68 2.58
N THR A 24 12.69 -11.65 2.28
CA THR A 24 11.92 -11.54 1.03
C THR A 24 12.84 -11.53 -0.20
N ARG A 25 13.95 -10.78 -0.14
CA ARG A 25 14.96 -10.76 -1.20
C ARG A 25 15.64 -12.11 -1.41
N SER A 26 15.86 -12.88 -0.34
CA SER A 26 16.48 -14.20 -0.40
C SER A 26 15.50 -15.23 -0.98
N PHE A 27 14.24 -15.18 -0.55
CA PHE A 27 13.17 -16.02 -1.08
C PHE A 27 12.96 -15.84 -2.59
N SER A 28 13.05 -14.60 -3.09
CA SER A 28 12.87 -14.27 -4.49
C SER A 28 14.12 -14.45 -5.37
N ALA A 29 15.28 -14.83 -4.81
CA ALA A 29 16.55 -14.91 -5.55
C ALA A 29 16.78 -16.27 -6.25
N SER A 30 15.90 -17.26 -6.04
CA SER A 30 15.95 -18.58 -6.69
C SER A 30 15.14 -18.58 -8.02
N PRO A 31 15.50 -19.41 -9.00
CA PRO A 31 16.05 -19.00 -10.29
C PRO A 31 15.05 -18.31 -11.26
N THR A 32 14.64 -17.08 -10.96
CA THR A 32 14.32 -16.07 -11.99
C THR A 32 15.01 -14.75 -11.61
N ARG A 33 15.78 -14.19 -12.55
CA ARG A 33 16.67 -13.03 -12.36
C ARG A 33 15.98 -11.83 -11.67
N ARG A 34 16.75 -11.16 -10.80
CA ARG A 34 16.50 -9.80 -10.32
C ARG A 34 16.43 -8.80 -11.47
N ARG A 35 15.24 -8.25 -11.73
CA ARG A 35 15.05 -6.95 -12.37
C ARG A 35 13.89 -6.26 -11.69
N SER A 36 14.12 -5.03 -11.24
CA SER A 36 13.11 -4.20 -10.61
C SER A 36 12.65 -3.20 -11.65
N PRO A 37 11.46 -3.39 -12.21
CA PRO A 37 10.95 -2.48 -13.19
C PRO A 37 10.49 -1.17 -12.53
N PRO A 38 10.61 -0.03 -13.23
CA PRO A 38 9.77 1.14 -12.94
C PRO A 38 8.31 0.71 -12.80
N THR A 39 7.57 1.15 -11.78
CA THR A 39 6.17 0.73 -11.58
C THR A 39 5.37 1.91 -11.01
N PRO A 40 4.75 2.75 -11.83
CA PRO A 40 4.09 3.94 -11.33
C PRO A 40 2.91 3.61 -10.39
N PRO A 41 2.71 4.37 -9.30
CA PRO A 41 1.62 4.21 -8.38
C PRO A 41 0.32 4.48 -9.09
N ARG A 42 -0.62 3.61 -8.73
CA ARG A 42 -2.04 3.83 -8.79
C ARG A 42 -2.55 3.53 -7.38
N PRO A 43 -3.73 4.04 -6.99
CA PRO A 43 -4.35 3.64 -5.73
C PRO A 43 -4.39 2.11 -5.67
N PRO A 44 -4.27 1.49 -4.48
CA PRO A 44 -4.14 0.03 -4.35
C PRO A 44 -5.35 -0.78 -4.87
N ALA A 45 -6.39 -0.09 -5.36
CA ALA A 45 -7.34 -0.58 -6.36
C ALA A 45 -6.72 -1.27 -7.54
N SER A 46 -5.60 -0.79 -8.06
CA SER A 46 -5.17 -1.19 -9.38
C SER A 46 -4.46 -2.55 -9.45
N SER A 47 -3.91 -3.04 -8.33
CA SER A 47 -3.23 -4.35 -8.29
C SER A 47 -4.22 -5.51 -8.46
N LEU A 48 -5.50 -5.25 -8.19
CA LEU A 48 -6.61 -6.20 -8.40
C LEU A 48 -7.67 -5.71 -9.39
N SER A 49 -7.63 -4.45 -9.79
CA SER A 49 -8.55 -3.82 -10.75
C SER A 49 -7.76 -3.12 -11.86
N SER A 50 -8.06 -3.39 -13.12
CA SER A 50 -7.39 -2.73 -14.25
C SER A 50 -7.54 -1.18 -14.34
N ALA A 51 -8.31 -0.53 -13.46
CA ALA A 51 -8.64 0.90 -13.55
C ALA A 51 -7.55 1.85 -12.99
N ALA A 52 -7.40 3.00 -13.63
CA ALA A 52 -6.45 4.07 -13.30
C ALA A 52 -6.84 4.94 -12.12
N SER A 53 -7.94 4.60 -11.45
CA SER A 53 -8.70 5.52 -10.64
C SER A 53 -9.16 4.85 -9.35
N THR A 54 -8.98 5.57 -8.24
CA THR A 54 -9.64 5.27 -6.96
C THR A 54 -11.14 5.31 -7.22
N PRO A 55 -11.96 4.40 -6.66
CA PRO A 55 -13.38 4.36 -7.01
C PRO A 55 -14.16 5.55 -6.42
N ALA A 56 -14.32 6.63 -7.18
CA ALA A 56 -15.40 7.60 -6.95
C ALA A 56 -16.66 7.12 -7.67
N LYS A 57 -17.56 6.56 -6.88
CA LYS A 57 -18.99 6.32 -7.18
C LYS A 57 -19.29 5.33 -8.32
N SER A 58 -20.01 4.27 -7.89
CA SER A 58 -20.85 3.36 -8.66
C SER A 58 -20.17 2.24 -9.47
N ALA A 59 -20.32 1.02 -8.93
CA ALA A 59 -20.56 -0.23 -9.65
C ALA A 59 -19.59 -0.57 -10.80
N TRP A 60 -18.38 -1.01 -10.45
CA TRP A 60 -17.59 -1.80 -11.39
C TRP A 60 -18.17 -3.22 -11.49
N THR A 61 -18.65 -3.54 -12.69
CA THR A 61 -19.10 -4.86 -13.12
C THR A 61 -18.00 -5.92 -12.98
N LYS A 62 -18.41 -7.17 -12.76
CA LYS A 62 -17.63 -8.42 -12.58
C LYS A 62 -16.48 -8.71 -13.58
N ILE A 63 -16.17 -7.83 -14.52
CA ILE A 63 -15.37 -8.09 -15.73
C ILE A 63 -13.88 -7.72 -15.55
N LEU A 64 -13.48 -7.01 -14.48
CA LEU A 64 -12.11 -6.46 -14.36
C LEU A 64 -11.32 -6.88 -13.12
N ASN A 65 -11.87 -7.75 -12.25
CA ASN A 65 -11.19 -8.19 -11.02
C ASN A 65 -10.44 -9.51 -11.27
N VAL A 66 -9.13 -9.52 -11.06
CA VAL A 66 -8.27 -10.70 -11.28
C VAL A 66 -8.68 -11.90 -10.40
N GLY A 67 -9.23 -11.67 -9.22
CA GLY A 67 -9.77 -12.73 -8.34
C GLY A 67 -10.93 -13.49 -8.99
N VAL A 68 -11.68 -12.87 -9.91
CA VAL A 68 -12.71 -13.55 -10.71
C VAL A 68 -12.08 -14.35 -11.85
N ALA A 69 -11.02 -13.83 -12.47
CA ALA A 69 -10.37 -14.43 -13.64
C ALA A 69 -9.48 -15.63 -13.30
N ILE A 70 -8.84 -15.64 -12.11
CA ILE A 70 -8.00 -16.75 -11.68
C ILE A 70 -8.85 -18.02 -11.53
N ASP A 71 -8.46 -19.10 -12.18
CA ASP A 71 -9.07 -20.42 -11.99
C ASP A 71 -8.36 -21.11 -10.82
N SER A 72 -9.03 -21.20 -9.67
CA SER A 72 -8.50 -21.87 -8.49
C SER A 72 -9.65 -22.38 -7.62
N PRO A 73 -9.58 -23.62 -7.11
CA PRO A 73 -10.64 -24.21 -6.30
C PRO A 73 -10.77 -23.59 -4.90
N TYR A 74 -9.80 -22.80 -4.47
CA TYR A 74 -9.84 -22.09 -3.19
C TYR A 74 -9.13 -20.74 -3.28
N LYS A 75 -9.85 -19.66 -2.96
CA LYS A 75 -9.35 -18.28 -3.05
C LYS A 75 -9.49 -17.58 -1.71
N TYR A 76 -8.36 -17.11 -1.17
CA TYR A 76 -8.29 -16.48 0.14
C TYR A 76 -7.64 -15.09 0.05
N GLY A 77 -8.34 -14.06 0.53
CA GLY A 77 -7.88 -12.68 0.48
C GLY A 77 -7.88 -12.00 1.84
N VAL A 78 -6.81 -11.31 2.18
CA VAL A 78 -6.72 -10.45 3.36
C VAL A 78 -6.12 -9.12 2.97
N SER A 79 -6.76 -8.04 3.39
CA SER A 79 -6.14 -6.73 3.41
C SER A 79 -6.09 -6.20 4.83
N THR A 80 -5.01 -5.52 5.19
CA THR A 80 -4.97 -4.70 6.41
C THR A 80 -5.34 -3.24 6.14
N ASN A 81 -5.66 -2.89 4.89
CA ASN A 81 -6.05 -1.55 4.43
C ASN A 81 -7.58 -1.45 4.29
N ARG A 82 -8.20 -0.48 4.98
CA ARG A 82 -9.65 -0.25 4.92
C ARG A 82 -10.16 0.20 3.54
N PHE A 83 -9.30 0.80 2.72
CA PHE A 83 -9.64 1.22 1.36
C PHE A 83 -9.67 0.04 0.38
N LEU A 84 -9.12 -1.10 0.79
CA LEU A 84 -9.15 -2.36 0.07
C LEU A 84 -10.19 -3.29 0.68
N SER A 85 -11.45 -2.85 0.64
CA SER A 85 -12.57 -3.52 1.30
C SER A 85 -13.67 -3.94 0.33
N ASN A 86 -14.58 -4.79 0.81
CA ASN A 86 -15.76 -5.26 0.07
C ASN A 86 -16.62 -4.13 -0.52
N ARG A 87 -16.64 -2.94 0.10
CA ARG A 87 -17.32 -1.73 -0.42
C ARG A 87 -16.90 -1.40 -1.85
N TYR A 88 -15.65 -1.70 -2.19
CA TYR A 88 -15.02 -1.37 -3.46
C TYR A 88 -14.85 -2.58 -4.39
N GLY A 89 -15.36 -3.75 -3.98
CA GLY A 89 -15.39 -4.96 -4.82
C GLY A 89 -14.09 -5.76 -4.83
N TYR A 90 -13.21 -5.58 -3.84
CA TYR A 90 -11.97 -6.37 -3.71
C TYR A 90 -12.21 -7.80 -3.25
N ASP A 91 -13.38 -8.08 -2.67
CA ASP A 91 -13.82 -9.41 -2.28
C ASP A 91 -14.29 -10.26 -3.47
N LEU A 92 -14.51 -9.66 -4.64
CA LEU A 92 -15.06 -10.35 -5.79
C LEU A 92 -14.16 -11.49 -6.25
N GLY A 93 -14.75 -12.69 -6.31
CA GLY A 93 -14.07 -13.91 -6.75
C GLY A 93 -13.41 -14.69 -5.63
N PHE A 94 -13.25 -14.13 -4.43
CA PHE A 94 -12.69 -14.85 -3.27
C PHE A 94 -13.75 -15.69 -2.55
N ASP A 95 -13.36 -16.88 -2.07
CA ASP A 95 -14.19 -17.70 -1.18
C ASP A 95 -14.22 -17.11 0.23
N HIS A 96 -13.07 -16.54 0.64
CA HIS A 96 -12.91 -15.83 1.90
C HIS A 96 -12.18 -14.52 1.66
N PHE A 97 -12.73 -13.44 2.19
CA PHE A 97 -12.12 -12.12 2.14
C PHE A 97 -12.26 -11.42 3.49
N SER A 98 -11.16 -10.87 4.02
CA SER A 98 -11.20 -10.03 5.23
C SER A 98 -10.44 -8.71 5.03
N ALA A 99 -11.02 -7.64 5.59
CA ALA A 99 -10.42 -6.31 5.66
C ALA A 99 -10.88 -5.63 6.97
N PRO A 100 -10.16 -4.61 7.50
CA PRO A 100 -10.58 -3.91 8.71
C PRO A 100 -12.03 -3.42 8.59
N SER A 101 -12.88 -3.80 9.55
CA SER A 101 -14.28 -3.37 9.60
C SER A 101 -14.40 -1.96 10.19
N ARG A 102 -15.43 -1.23 9.79
CA ARG A 102 -15.69 0.15 10.26
C ARG A 102 -16.22 0.23 11.70
N GLU A 103 -16.67 -0.89 12.28
CA GLU A 103 -17.41 -0.91 13.54
C GLU A 103 -16.49 -1.07 14.76
N ASP A 104 -15.79 -0.01 15.16
CA ASP A 104 -15.45 0.16 16.59
C ASP A 104 -15.16 1.59 17.08
N LYS A 105 -15.66 2.62 16.38
CA LYS A 105 -15.73 4.00 16.92
C LYS A 105 -17.16 4.42 17.29
N GLY A 106 -18.19 3.70 16.83
CA GLY A 106 -19.60 4.07 17.02
C GLY A 106 -20.19 3.79 18.40
N LEU A 107 -19.73 2.74 19.11
CA LEU A 107 -20.34 2.35 20.40
C LEU A 107 -19.93 3.32 21.52
N LYS A 108 -18.67 3.80 21.51
CA LYS A 108 -18.20 4.83 22.46
C LYS A 108 -18.82 6.20 22.19
N ALA A 109 -19.06 6.55 20.93
CA ALA A 109 -19.71 7.80 20.54
C ALA A 109 -21.22 7.82 20.92
N LYS A 110 -21.93 6.71 20.76
CA LYS A 110 -23.35 6.58 21.17
C LYS A 110 -23.57 6.73 22.67
N VAL A 111 -22.61 6.31 23.49
CA VAL A 111 -22.67 6.46 24.96
C VAL A 111 -22.46 7.93 25.37
N ALA A 112 -21.62 8.67 24.66
CA ALA A 112 -21.37 10.09 24.92
C ALA A 112 -22.57 10.98 24.55
N GLU A 113 -23.33 10.61 23.52
CA GLU A 113 -24.50 11.36 23.04
C GLU A 113 -25.72 11.26 23.99
N HIS A 114 -25.73 10.31 24.93
CA HIS A 114 -26.82 10.11 25.90
C HIS A 114 -26.62 10.82 27.26
N MET A 115 -25.55 11.59 27.45
CA MET A 115 -25.31 12.32 28.69
C MET A 115 -25.81 13.77 28.60
N THR A 116 -26.98 14.02 29.19
CA THR A 116 -27.62 15.35 29.21
C THR A 116 -26.85 16.38 30.05
N PRO A 117 -26.72 17.64 29.58
CA PRO A 117 -25.99 18.70 30.26
C PRO A 117 -26.86 19.42 31.29
N GLN A 118 -26.89 18.96 32.54
CA GLN A 118 -27.41 19.75 33.66
C GLN A 118 -26.78 19.31 35.00
N SER A 119 -25.60 19.84 35.30
CA SER A 119 -25.16 20.26 36.65
C SER A 119 -23.70 20.71 36.63
N THR A 120 -23.33 21.56 37.58
CA THR A 120 -21.98 22.10 37.83
C THR A 120 -20.88 21.05 38.06
N LEU A 121 -21.25 19.76 38.19
CA LEU A 121 -20.31 18.63 38.19
C LEU A 121 -19.65 18.40 36.82
N PHE A 122 -20.27 18.81 35.71
CA PHE A 122 -19.75 18.57 34.35
C PHE A 122 -18.41 19.29 34.09
N GLY A 123 -18.20 20.47 34.68
CA GLY A 123 -16.94 21.22 34.54
C GLY A 123 -15.75 20.61 35.31
N ILE A 124 -16.04 19.85 36.38
CA ILE A 124 -15.02 19.13 37.16
C ILE A 124 -14.76 17.77 36.52
N ALA A 125 -15.82 17.08 36.10
CA ALA A 125 -15.73 15.81 35.37
C ALA A 125 -14.97 15.96 34.04
N SER A 126 -15.20 17.02 33.28
CA SER A 126 -14.48 17.28 32.03
C SER A 126 -12.99 17.64 32.24
N ARG A 127 -12.63 18.35 33.31
CA ARG A 127 -11.21 18.57 33.67
C ARG A 127 -10.52 17.29 34.12
N VAL A 128 -11.17 16.50 34.97
CA VAL A 128 -10.64 15.20 35.40
C VAL A 128 -10.55 14.26 34.21
N TRP A 129 -11.53 14.28 33.32
CA TRP A 129 -11.52 13.51 32.07
C TRP A 129 -10.39 13.96 31.13
N ASN A 130 -10.12 15.26 30.99
CA ASN A 130 -9.02 15.74 30.17
C ASN A 130 -7.65 15.43 30.78
N VAL A 131 -7.53 15.40 32.11
CA VAL A 131 -6.30 14.97 32.82
C VAL A 131 -6.14 13.46 32.72
N VAL A 132 -7.20 12.69 32.90
CA VAL A 132 -7.21 11.23 32.72
C VAL A 132 -6.94 10.88 31.27
N GLN A 133 -7.51 11.56 30.27
CA GLN A 133 -7.15 11.40 28.86
C GLN A 133 -5.71 11.81 28.58
N GLY A 134 -5.21 12.89 29.18
CA GLY A 134 -3.81 13.32 28.99
C GLY A 134 -2.81 12.34 29.61
N VAL A 135 -3.18 11.67 30.70
CA VAL A 135 -2.38 10.60 31.33
C VAL A 135 -2.60 9.27 30.60
N GLN A 136 -3.80 8.99 30.15
CA GLN A 136 -4.16 7.79 29.40
C GLN A 136 -3.54 7.83 28.01
N GLN A 137 -3.51 8.95 27.28
CA GLN A 137 -2.72 9.08 26.04
C GLN A 137 -1.21 8.93 26.26
N ARG A 138 -0.71 9.15 27.49
CA ARG A 138 0.69 8.92 27.87
C ARG A 138 0.99 7.49 28.32
N VAL A 139 -0.03 6.71 28.69
CA VAL A 139 0.11 5.38 29.33
C VAL A 139 -0.62 4.27 28.56
N SER A 140 -1.60 4.60 27.72
CA SER A 140 -2.31 3.66 26.86
C SER A 140 -1.36 3.22 25.79
N SER A 141 -1.13 1.90 25.71
CA SER A 141 -0.73 1.25 24.48
C SER A 141 -1.66 1.73 23.38
N VAL A 142 -1.16 2.60 22.50
CA VAL A 142 -1.87 2.92 21.27
C VAL A 142 -1.72 1.67 20.41
N ASP A 143 -2.73 0.81 20.46
CA ASP A 143 -2.81 -0.37 19.61
C ASP A 143 -2.82 0.07 18.14
N ARG A 144 -2.21 -0.73 17.25
CA ARG A 144 -2.20 -0.46 15.80
C ARG A 144 -3.67 -0.37 15.33
N GLU A 145 -4.00 0.62 14.50
CA GLU A 145 -5.36 0.76 13.93
C GLU A 145 -5.66 -0.31 12.86
N TYR A 146 -4.69 -1.16 12.53
CA TYR A 146 -4.77 -2.28 11.59
C TYR A 146 -4.30 -3.60 12.23
N ARG A 147 -4.71 -4.73 11.63
CA ARG A 147 -4.32 -6.07 12.08
C ARG A 147 -2.81 -6.28 11.87
N PRO A 148 -2.04 -6.73 12.88
CA PRO A 148 -0.62 -7.01 12.70
C PRO A 148 -0.35 -8.00 11.57
N ALA A 149 0.69 -7.77 10.76
CA ALA A 149 1.10 -8.68 9.69
C ALA A 149 1.25 -10.15 10.14
N ALA A 150 1.74 -10.38 11.37
CA ALA A 150 1.91 -11.72 11.94
C ALA A 150 0.58 -12.51 12.01
N ASP A 151 -0.50 -11.85 12.42
CA ASP A 151 -1.82 -12.48 12.59
C ASP A 151 -2.44 -12.80 11.23
N VAL A 152 -2.23 -11.93 10.24
CA VAL A 152 -2.66 -12.14 8.85
C VAL A 152 -1.94 -13.34 8.24
N ILE A 153 -0.63 -13.44 8.45
CA ILE A 153 0.18 -14.56 7.95
C ILE A 153 -0.24 -15.87 8.61
N ALA A 154 -0.43 -15.88 9.94
CA ALA A 154 -0.87 -17.07 10.66
C ALA A 154 -2.25 -17.56 10.16
N GLU A 155 -3.22 -16.66 10.04
CA GLU A 155 -4.56 -17.00 9.54
C GLU A 155 -4.52 -17.55 8.11
N PHE A 156 -3.72 -16.93 7.23
CA PHE A 156 -3.57 -17.39 5.85
C PHE A 156 -2.95 -18.79 5.77
N LEU A 157 -1.89 -19.04 6.55
CA LEU A 157 -1.22 -20.34 6.60
C LEU A 157 -2.18 -21.42 7.12
N ASP A 158 -2.94 -21.13 8.18
CA ASP A 158 -3.95 -22.06 8.71
C ASP A 158 -5.07 -22.34 7.68
N ALA A 159 -5.52 -21.32 6.95
CA ALA A 159 -6.58 -21.46 5.95
C ALA A 159 -6.15 -22.27 4.71
N THR A 160 -4.86 -22.25 4.39
CA THR A 160 -4.26 -22.92 3.23
C THR A 160 -3.60 -24.26 3.58
N GLU A 161 -3.48 -24.61 4.87
CA GLU A 161 -2.88 -25.86 5.32
C GLU A 161 -3.57 -27.09 4.70
N GLY A 162 -2.76 -28.01 4.17
CA GLY A 162 -3.23 -29.25 3.57
C GLY A 162 -3.94 -29.11 2.21
N ARG A 163 -3.94 -27.91 1.61
CA ARG A 163 -4.47 -27.67 0.27
C ARG A 163 -3.34 -27.71 -0.77
N ASP A 164 -3.56 -28.48 -1.84
CA ASP A 164 -2.61 -28.58 -2.95
C ASP A 164 -2.86 -27.52 -4.04
N GLU A 165 -4.02 -26.86 -4.03
CA GLU A 165 -4.43 -25.86 -5.04
C GLU A 165 -5.13 -24.67 -4.35
N TRP A 166 -4.59 -23.46 -4.54
CA TRP A 166 -5.16 -22.23 -3.98
C TRP A 166 -4.60 -20.96 -4.62
N PHE A 167 -5.37 -19.87 -4.54
CA PHE A 167 -4.92 -18.51 -4.78
C PHE A 167 -5.04 -17.67 -3.51
N GLY A 168 -3.94 -17.03 -3.13
CA GLY A 168 -3.84 -16.13 -1.99
C GLY A 168 -3.60 -14.69 -2.42
N TRP A 169 -4.27 -13.74 -1.78
CA TRP A 169 -3.88 -12.33 -1.83
C TRP A 169 -3.72 -11.77 -0.42
N LEU A 170 -2.54 -11.26 -0.10
CA LEU A 170 -2.24 -10.60 1.16
C LEU A 170 -1.80 -9.16 0.88
N HIS A 171 -2.49 -8.19 1.48
CA HIS A 171 -2.09 -6.78 1.46
C HIS A 171 -1.74 -6.28 2.85
N PHE A 172 -0.52 -5.75 2.98
CA PHE A 172 0.03 -5.20 4.22
C PHE A 172 0.09 -3.67 4.15
N MET A 173 -0.45 -3.02 5.18
CA MET A 173 -0.40 -1.57 5.40
C MET A 173 0.99 -1.11 5.82
N GLU A 174 1.74 -1.92 6.55
CA GLU A 174 3.13 -1.61 6.88
C GLU A 174 3.94 -1.46 5.57
N PRO A 175 4.84 -0.46 5.40
CA PRO A 175 5.30 0.55 6.36
C PRO A 175 4.54 1.89 6.39
N HIS A 176 3.32 2.01 5.84
CA HIS A 176 2.54 3.25 5.81
C HIS A 176 2.45 3.94 7.18
N HIS A 177 2.46 5.27 7.17
CA HIS A 177 2.37 6.07 8.39
C HIS A 177 1.08 5.84 9.21
N PRO A 178 1.10 6.02 10.55
CA PRO A 178 2.23 6.44 11.37
C PRO A 178 3.29 5.34 11.55
N TYR A 179 4.56 5.69 11.43
CA TYR A 179 5.68 4.77 11.61
C TYR A 179 5.89 4.49 13.10
N ASN A 180 5.67 3.26 13.55
CA ASN A 180 5.75 2.85 14.95
C ASN A 180 6.16 1.37 15.13
N PRO A 181 7.37 0.99 14.65
CA PRO A 181 7.85 -0.39 14.74
C PRO A 181 7.94 -0.84 16.20
N ASP A 182 7.76 -2.13 16.43
CA ASP A 182 7.74 -2.76 17.75
C ASP A 182 9.05 -2.49 18.50
N ASP A 183 10.18 -2.65 17.82
CA ASP A 183 11.54 -2.45 18.33
C ASP A 183 12.13 -1.09 17.95
N GLY A 184 11.28 -0.07 17.84
CA GLY A 184 11.69 1.28 17.51
C GLY A 184 12.53 1.98 18.59
N PRO A 185 13.35 2.99 18.22
CA PRO A 185 14.22 3.75 19.14
C PRO A 185 13.46 4.61 20.17
N VAL A 186 12.13 4.72 20.05
CA VAL A 186 11.24 5.50 20.92
C VAL A 186 9.93 4.76 21.14
N SER A 187 9.18 5.16 22.18
CA SER A 187 7.86 4.58 22.45
C SER A 187 6.90 4.80 21.28
N ARG A 188 5.93 3.89 21.06
CA ARG A 188 4.90 4.04 20.01
C ARG A 188 4.17 5.39 20.05
N GLY A 189 3.85 5.88 21.24
CA GLY A 189 3.18 7.19 21.39
C GLY A 189 4.06 8.36 20.97
N GLU A 190 5.37 8.28 21.20
CA GLU A 190 6.33 9.26 20.72
C GLU A 190 6.55 9.16 19.21
N ALA A 191 6.67 7.94 18.68
CA ALA A 191 6.79 7.65 17.25
C ALA A 191 5.63 8.27 16.45
N GLN A 192 4.39 8.04 16.88
CA GLN A 192 3.20 8.64 16.26
C GLN A 192 3.22 10.18 16.32
N GLN A 193 3.73 10.78 17.40
CA GLN A 193 3.85 12.24 17.50
C GLN A 193 4.93 12.78 16.56
N ILE A 194 6.04 12.06 16.39
CA ILE A 194 7.09 12.38 15.42
C ILE A 194 6.53 12.33 14.00
N THR A 195 5.84 11.23 13.64
CA THR A 195 5.22 11.10 12.31
C THR A 195 4.22 12.24 12.05
N ARG A 196 3.39 12.60 13.04
CA ARG A 196 2.50 13.76 12.91
C ARG A 196 3.26 15.08 12.74
N ARG A 197 4.40 15.28 13.39
CA ARG A 197 5.19 16.51 13.23
C ARG A 197 5.80 16.61 11.84
N VAL A 198 6.36 15.52 11.30
CA VAL A 198 6.96 15.52 9.96
C VAL A 198 5.90 15.75 8.88
N LEU A 199 4.76 15.04 8.94
CA LEU A 199 3.67 15.21 7.97
C LEU A 199 3.03 16.61 7.98
N ASN A 200 3.08 17.32 9.11
CA ASN A 200 2.56 18.68 9.23
C ASN A 200 3.60 19.78 8.96
N GLY A 201 4.82 19.44 8.53
CA GLY A 201 5.91 20.40 8.32
C GLY A 201 6.35 21.13 9.61
N ARG A 202 6.15 20.49 10.78
CA ARG A 202 6.48 21.05 12.11
C ARG A 202 7.63 20.30 12.79
N ALA A 203 8.30 19.43 12.07
CA ALA A 203 9.38 18.61 12.57
C ALA A 203 10.67 19.41 12.73
N SER A 204 11.45 19.04 13.73
CA SER A 204 12.87 19.37 13.79
C SER A 204 13.69 18.40 12.93
N GLU A 205 14.92 18.73 12.57
CA GLU A 205 15.83 17.79 11.89
C GLU A 205 16.00 16.47 12.67
N ARG A 206 15.90 16.52 14.01
CA ARG A 206 15.93 15.32 14.85
C ARG A 206 14.70 14.46 14.61
N ASP A 207 13.51 15.07 14.56
CA ASP A 207 12.27 14.36 14.28
C ASP A 207 12.31 13.71 12.89
N GLU A 208 12.82 14.42 11.89
CA GLU A 208 12.98 13.88 10.54
C GLU A 208 13.92 12.67 10.50
N ARG A 209 15.11 12.77 11.09
CA ARG A 209 16.03 11.61 11.16
C ARG A 209 15.39 10.42 11.85
N LEU A 210 14.68 10.67 12.94
CA LEU A 210 14.01 9.63 13.71
C LEU A 210 12.83 9.03 12.94
N ALA A 211 12.08 9.83 12.17
CA ALA A 211 11.01 9.33 11.30
C ALA A 211 11.55 8.40 10.21
N ARG A 212 12.70 8.71 9.59
CA ARG A 212 13.36 7.80 8.62
C ARG A 212 13.79 6.49 9.28
N GLU A 213 14.32 6.55 10.49
CA GLU A 213 14.71 5.36 11.26
C GLU A 213 13.49 4.50 11.63
N LEU A 214 12.37 5.14 12.03
CA LEU A 214 11.12 4.45 12.31
C LEU A 214 10.52 3.79 11.06
N TYR A 215 10.50 4.49 9.92
CA TYR A 215 10.05 3.91 8.64
C TYR A 215 10.92 2.70 8.24
N LYS A 216 12.25 2.81 8.36
CA LYS A 216 13.16 1.67 8.12
C LYS A 216 12.82 0.50 9.04
N GLY A 217 12.55 0.77 10.32
CA GLY A 217 12.17 -0.25 11.29
C GLY A 217 10.87 -0.98 10.93
N GLU A 218 9.86 -0.28 10.38
CA GLU A 218 8.63 -0.92 9.87
C GLU A 218 8.92 -1.88 8.70
N VAL A 219 9.82 -1.48 7.80
CA VAL A 219 10.23 -2.32 6.66
C VAL A 219 10.96 -3.58 7.14
N GLU A 220 11.87 -3.44 8.10
CA GLU A 220 12.60 -4.57 8.71
C GLU A 220 11.64 -5.50 9.47
N GLU A 221 10.73 -4.94 10.27
CA GLU A 221 9.74 -5.74 11.01
C GLU A 221 8.80 -6.50 10.07
N LEU A 222 8.30 -5.87 9.00
CA LEU A 222 7.44 -6.53 8.02
C LEU A 222 8.17 -7.71 7.35
N ASP A 223 9.45 -7.54 6.98
CA ASP A 223 10.25 -8.62 6.39
C ASP A 223 10.44 -9.79 7.36
N ASP A 224 10.68 -9.50 8.65
CA ASP A 224 10.77 -10.53 9.69
C ASP A 224 9.46 -11.31 9.83
N ARG A 225 8.31 -10.65 9.72
CA ARG A 225 7.00 -11.34 9.71
C ARG A 225 6.84 -12.19 8.45
N LEU A 226 7.19 -11.65 7.28
CA LEU A 226 7.08 -12.33 5.99
C LEU A 226 8.03 -13.53 5.88
N ALA A 227 9.17 -13.53 6.58
CA ALA A 227 10.07 -14.69 6.63
C ALA A 227 9.33 -15.99 7.00
N ARG A 228 8.40 -15.92 7.97
CA ARG A 228 7.58 -17.07 8.36
C ARG A 228 6.69 -17.58 7.23
N LEU A 229 6.10 -16.67 6.45
CA LEU A 229 5.30 -17.01 5.27
C LEU A 229 6.16 -17.75 4.24
N TRP A 230 7.32 -17.18 3.91
CA TRP A 230 8.27 -17.72 2.93
C TRP A 230 8.83 -19.09 3.30
N GLU A 231 9.06 -19.34 4.59
CA GLU A 231 9.51 -20.64 5.10
C GLU A 231 8.43 -21.73 5.08
N THR A 232 7.16 -21.35 5.04
CA THR A 232 6.04 -22.29 5.24
C THR A 232 5.32 -22.66 3.95
N ILE A 233 5.19 -21.73 2.99
CA ILE A 233 4.51 -22.03 1.72
C ILE A 233 5.31 -23.03 0.87
N PRO A 234 4.66 -23.84 0.01
CA PRO A 234 5.36 -24.75 -0.89
C PRO A 234 6.36 -24.03 -1.79
N ASP A 235 7.54 -24.64 -2.01
CA ASP A 235 8.62 -24.07 -2.83
C ASP A 235 8.18 -23.73 -4.27
N GLU A 236 7.19 -24.46 -4.79
CA GLU A 236 6.67 -24.34 -6.16
C GLU A 236 5.56 -23.30 -6.28
N THR A 237 5.18 -22.66 -5.19
CA THR A 237 4.20 -21.57 -5.20
C THR A 237 4.66 -20.47 -6.14
N ARG A 238 3.77 -20.03 -7.03
CA ARG A 238 3.94 -18.86 -7.88
C ARG A 238 3.71 -17.62 -7.01
N VAL A 239 4.74 -16.84 -6.77
CA VAL A 239 4.65 -15.64 -5.91
C VAL A 239 4.95 -14.40 -6.70
N LEU A 240 4.08 -13.38 -6.57
CA LEU A 240 4.34 -12.01 -6.99
C LEU A 240 4.27 -11.10 -5.76
N PHE A 241 5.38 -10.45 -5.45
CA PHE A 241 5.50 -9.42 -4.41
C PHE A 241 5.66 -8.06 -5.08
N VAL A 242 4.89 -7.05 -4.68
CA VAL A 242 4.99 -5.71 -5.26
C VAL A 242 4.52 -4.64 -4.27
N ALA A 243 5.16 -3.48 -4.23
CA ALA A 243 4.57 -2.32 -3.55
C ALA A 243 3.48 -1.67 -4.41
N ASP A 244 2.53 -0.96 -3.81
CA ASP A 244 1.53 -0.18 -4.57
C ASP A 244 1.99 1.25 -4.90
N HIS A 245 2.81 1.83 -4.03
CA HIS A 245 3.47 3.12 -4.17
C HIS A 245 4.68 3.21 -3.22
N GLY A 246 5.52 4.22 -3.40
CA GLY A 246 6.57 4.56 -2.44
C GLY A 246 6.13 5.61 -1.42
N GLU A 247 7.08 6.22 -0.72
CA GLU A 247 6.81 7.26 0.28
C GLU A 247 7.92 8.31 0.31
N LEU A 248 7.55 9.59 0.37
CA LEU A 248 8.47 10.70 0.63
C LEU A 248 8.86 10.70 2.11
N LEU A 249 10.15 10.80 2.34
CA LEU A 249 10.81 10.82 3.64
C LEU A 249 11.61 12.11 3.81
N GLY A 250 11.03 13.24 3.38
CA GLY A 250 11.61 14.58 3.47
C GLY A 250 12.21 15.11 2.17
N GLU A 251 12.19 14.34 1.07
CA GLU A 251 12.51 14.85 -0.26
C GLU A 251 11.61 16.05 -0.59
N PHE A 252 12.19 17.08 -1.21
CA PHE A 252 11.50 18.34 -1.52
C PHE A 252 10.90 19.08 -0.30
N GLY A 253 11.27 18.68 0.92
CA GLY A 253 10.63 19.16 2.15
C GLY A 253 9.26 18.55 2.43
N GLU A 254 8.88 17.50 1.69
CA GLU A 254 7.60 16.81 1.79
C GLU A 254 7.74 15.44 2.44
N TRP A 255 6.65 14.97 3.05
CA TRP A 255 6.56 13.66 3.70
C TRP A 255 5.26 12.99 3.31
N GLY A 256 5.26 11.66 3.19
CA GLY A 256 4.09 10.91 2.76
C GLY A 256 4.04 10.74 1.24
N HIS A 257 2.86 10.53 0.68
CA HIS A 257 2.67 10.28 -0.75
C HIS A 257 1.66 11.28 -1.33
N HIS A 258 2.00 12.57 -1.25
CA HIS A 258 1.18 13.65 -1.81
C HIS A 258 1.09 13.56 -3.35
N ALA A 259 0.42 14.54 -3.98
CA ALA A 259 0.15 14.52 -5.43
C ALA A 259 1.41 14.55 -6.32
N THR A 260 2.59 14.69 -5.74
CA THR A 260 3.89 14.73 -6.41
C THR A 260 4.13 13.46 -7.23
N MET A 261 4.67 13.62 -8.43
CA MET A 261 5.09 12.51 -9.29
C MET A 261 6.61 12.49 -9.30
N CYS A 262 7.23 11.52 -8.63
CA CYS A 262 8.69 11.43 -8.54
C CYS A 262 9.18 9.99 -8.37
N PRO A 263 10.45 9.67 -8.70
CA PRO A 263 10.97 8.32 -8.61
C PRO A 263 10.76 7.65 -7.24
N GLU A 264 10.83 8.40 -6.14
CA GLU A 264 10.61 7.89 -4.77
C GLU A 264 9.21 7.31 -4.57
N LEU A 265 8.22 7.81 -5.31
CA LEU A 265 6.84 7.33 -5.29
C LEU A 265 6.54 6.37 -6.44
N LEU A 266 7.19 6.53 -7.61
CA LEU A 266 6.90 5.79 -8.85
C LEU A 266 7.80 4.58 -9.13
N ARG A 267 8.93 4.44 -8.46
CA ARG A 267 9.81 3.27 -8.59
C ARG A 267 9.53 2.33 -7.45
N LEU A 268 8.99 1.15 -7.76
CA LEU A 268 8.52 0.20 -6.74
C LEU A 268 9.38 -1.06 -6.71
N PRO A 269 9.56 -1.66 -5.53
CA PRO A 269 10.07 -3.01 -5.46
C PRO A 269 9.02 -3.98 -6.00
N LEU A 270 9.49 -4.84 -6.91
CA LEU A 270 8.77 -5.98 -7.43
C LEU A 270 9.70 -7.18 -7.39
N ALA A 271 9.18 -8.33 -6.97
CA ALA A 271 9.90 -9.58 -6.93
C ALA A 271 8.97 -10.74 -7.27
N THR A 272 9.49 -11.74 -7.97
CA THR A 272 8.74 -12.96 -8.29
C THR A 272 9.48 -14.22 -7.87
N ARG A 273 8.70 -15.28 -7.67
CA ARG A 273 9.17 -16.65 -7.59
C ARG A 273 8.27 -17.52 -8.45
N ASN A 274 8.85 -18.37 -9.30
CA ASN A 274 8.11 -19.24 -10.23
C ASN A 274 7.15 -18.48 -11.18
N ILE A 275 7.36 -17.17 -11.37
CA ILE A 275 6.67 -16.34 -12.37
C ILE A 275 7.75 -15.68 -13.23
N PRO A 276 7.86 -16.02 -14.52
CA PRO A 276 8.86 -15.45 -15.40
C PRO A 276 8.56 -13.96 -15.68
N ILE A 277 9.62 -13.15 -15.70
CA ILE A 277 9.56 -11.73 -16.12
C ILE A 277 10.69 -11.51 -17.11
N GLU A 278 10.32 -11.08 -18.31
CA GLU A 278 11.27 -10.74 -19.38
C GLU A 278 11.41 -9.23 -19.60
N SER A 279 10.33 -8.48 -19.34
CA SER A 279 10.29 -7.02 -19.52
C SER A 279 11.24 -6.26 -18.59
N GLU A 280 11.83 -5.18 -19.09
CA GLU A 280 12.64 -4.24 -18.29
C GLU A 280 11.78 -3.19 -17.58
N VAL A 281 10.57 -2.93 -18.09
CA VAL A 281 9.57 -2.01 -17.53
C VAL A 281 8.30 -2.81 -17.25
N LEU A 282 7.67 -2.59 -16.11
CA LEU A 282 6.36 -3.15 -15.76
C LEU A 282 5.48 -2.02 -15.23
N SER A 283 4.23 -2.35 -14.93
CA SER A 283 3.30 -1.47 -14.26
C SER A 283 2.39 -2.31 -13.38
N LEU A 284 1.74 -1.70 -12.38
CA LEU A 284 0.76 -2.42 -11.57
C LEU A 284 -0.37 -3.02 -12.42
N VAL A 285 -0.65 -2.45 -13.61
CA VAL A 285 -1.63 -3.02 -14.55
C VAL A 285 -1.19 -4.35 -15.18
N ASP A 286 0.10 -4.70 -15.10
CA ASP A 286 0.64 -5.97 -15.59
C ASP A 286 0.49 -7.10 -14.56
N VAL A 287 0.22 -6.78 -13.29
CA VAL A 287 0.09 -7.79 -12.21
C VAL A 287 -0.91 -8.89 -12.58
N PRO A 288 -2.13 -8.59 -13.07
CA PRO A 288 -3.04 -9.64 -13.52
C PRO A 288 -2.48 -10.51 -14.66
N THR A 289 -1.78 -9.89 -15.61
CA THR A 289 -1.15 -10.59 -16.75
C THR A 289 -0.08 -11.57 -16.27
N LEU A 290 0.75 -11.15 -15.31
CA LEU A 290 1.79 -11.99 -14.71
C LEU A 290 1.22 -13.15 -13.88
N LEU A 291 0.12 -12.92 -13.15
CA LEU A 291 -0.56 -13.95 -12.37
C LEU A 291 -1.27 -14.98 -13.26
N LEU A 292 -1.94 -14.53 -14.33
CA LEU A 292 -2.67 -15.41 -15.24
C LEU A 292 -1.77 -16.15 -16.24
N GLY A 293 -0.60 -15.58 -16.58
CA GLY A 293 0.26 -16.14 -17.63
C GLY A 293 -0.27 -15.90 -19.05
N GLU A 294 -1.24 -15.01 -19.20
CA GLU A 294 -1.76 -14.48 -20.47
C GLU A 294 -2.08 -12.98 -20.34
N GLU A 295 -2.01 -12.24 -21.45
CA GLU A 295 -2.34 -10.81 -21.45
C GLU A 295 -3.78 -10.57 -21.00
N TYR A 296 -3.96 -9.63 -20.08
CA TYR A 296 -5.24 -9.37 -19.44
C TYR A 296 -5.51 -7.87 -19.33
N ASN A 297 -6.59 -7.42 -19.96
CA ASN A 297 -7.01 -6.02 -20.05
C ASN A 297 -5.91 -5.09 -20.61
N HIS A 298 -5.34 -4.24 -19.75
CA HIS A 298 -4.27 -3.29 -20.11
C HIS A 298 -2.86 -3.80 -19.74
N GLY A 299 -2.78 -4.99 -19.15
CA GLY A 299 -1.52 -5.63 -18.81
C GLY A 299 -0.85 -6.25 -20.03
N SER A 300 0.49 -6.23 -20.03
CA SER A 300 1.34 -6.74 -21.11
C SER A 300 2.54 -7.47 -20.52
N PHE A 301 3.07 -8.46 -21.26
CA PHE A 301 4.39 -9.06 -20.97
C PHE A 301 5.55 -8.22 -21.50
N GLU A 302 5.28 -7.35 -22.47
CA GLU A 302 6.25 -6.47 -23.11
C GLU A 302 5.78 -5.03 -22.92
N ARG A 303 6.38 -4.33 -21.95
CA ARG A 303 6.08 -2.92 -21.69
C ARG A 303 7.35 -2.11 -21.86
N GLU A 304 7.24 -1.00 -22.58
CA GLU A 304 8.33 -0.02 -22.73
C GLU A 304 8.07 1.23 -21.89
N THR A 305 6.79 1.57 -21.68
CA THR A 305 6.37 2.74 -20.90
C THR A 305 5.25 2.40 -19.95
N ALA A 306 5.41 2.84 -18.71
CA ALA A 306 4.42 2.74 -17.65
C ALA A 306 3.86 4.13 -17.31
N TYR A 307 2.58 4.20 -16.94
CA TYR A 307 1.90 5.46 -16.71
C TYR A 307 1.32 5.57 -15.29
N ALA A 308 1.43 6.74 -14.69
CA ALA A 308 0.87 7.09 -13.38
C ALA A 308 -0.17 8.19 -13.51
N ALA A 309 -1.19 8.17 -12.65
CA ALA A 309 -2.08 9.30 -12.47
C ALA A 309 -2.53 9.40 -11.01
N SER A 310 -2.46 10.60 -10.42
CA SER A 310 -2.86 10.86 -9.03
C SER A 310 -3.21 12.33 -8.85
N ASN A 311 -4.36 12.62 -8.25
CA ASN A 311 -4.81 13.99 -7.94
C ASN A 311 -4.74 14.99 -9.10
N GLY A 312 -4.91 14.53 -10.35
CA GLY A 312 -4.85 15.37 -11.55
C GLY A 312 -3.47 15.45 -12.20
N ASN A 313 -2.43 14.97 -11.54
CA ASN A 313 -1.07 14.91 -12.09
C ASN A 313 -0.87 13.58 -12.84
N HIS A 314 -0.01 13.61 -13.85
CA HIS A 314 0.29 12.46 -14.70
C HIS A 314 1.79 12.26 -14.83
N ALA A 315 2.21 11.00 -14.97
CA ALA A 315 3.59 10.66 -15.26
C ALA A 315 3.70 9.52 -16.28
N ALA A 316 4.79 9.52 -17.03
CA ALA A 316 5.23 8.39 -17.83
C ALA A 316 6.62 7.98 -17.37
N MET A 317 6.90 6.68 -17.36
CA MET A 317 8.17 6.14 -16.88
C MET A 317 8.63 5.03 -17.82
N ASN A 318 9.87 5.13 -18.27
CA ASN A 318 10.54 4.07 -19.02
C ASN A 318 11.69 3.50 -18.17
N ARG A 319 12.58 2.72 -18.78
CA ARG A 319 13.70 2.07 -18.08
C ARG A 319 14.64 3.07 -17.39
N ASP A 320 14.78 4.27 -17.95
CA ASP A 320 15.86 5.19 -17.62
C ASP A 320 15.34 6.52 -17.03
N HIS A 321 14.11 6.92 -17.37
CA HIS A 321 13.56 8.25 -17.06
C HIS A 321 12.12 8.21 -16.52
N VAL A 322 11.76 9.29 -15.81
CA VAL A 322 10.41 9.65 -15.39
C VAL A 322 10.07 11.03 -15.97
N ALA A 323 8.99 11.11 -16.74
CA ALA A 323 8.42 12.34 -17.29
C ALA A 323 7.21 12.78 -16.47
N THR A 324 7.15 14.06 -16.11
CA THR A 324 6.11 14.69 -15.29
C THR A 324 5.76 16.08 -15.83
N ASP A 325 4.80 16.77 -15.21
CA ASP A 325 4.51 18.17 -15.55
C ASP A 325 5.66 19.14 -15.23
N GLU A 326 6.59 18.74 -14.37
CA GLU A 326 7.77 19.54 -13.99
C GLU A 326 8.98 19.29 -14.90
N GLY A 327 8.89 18.29 -15.79
CA GLY A 327 9.96 17.89 -16.71
C GLY A 327 10.34 16.43 -16.58
N VAL A 328 11.51 16.08 -17.14
CA VAL A 328 12.06 14.72 -17.15
C VAL A 328 13.21 14.61 -16.16
N VAL A 329 13.22 13.52 -15.40
CA VAL A 329 14.33 13.16 -14.50
C VAL A 329 14.77 11.72 -14.74
N THR A 330 16.01 11.40 -14.37
CA THR A 330 16.49 10.01 -14.27
C THR A 330 15.80 9.28 -13.13
N LEU A 331 15.97 7.95 -13.06
CA LEU A 331 15.47 7.15 -11.93
C LEU A 331 16.09 7.48 -10.57
N ASP A 332 17.16 8.27 -10.56
CA ASP A 332 17.84 8.75 -9.35
C ASP A 332 17.49 10.23 -9.05
N GLY A 333 16.60 10.83 -9.84
CA GLY A 333 16.07 12.18 -9.63
C GLY A 333 16.86 13.31 -10.29
N ASP A 334 17.89 13.01 -11.07
CA ASP A 334 18.67 14.03 -11.78
C ASP A 334 17.91 14.56 -13.01
N PRO A 335 17.97 15.87 -13.32
CA PRO A 335 17.36 16.40 -14.55
C PRO A 335 17.86 15.69 -15.82
N ALA A 336 16.94 15.38 -16.73
CA ALA A 336 17.21 14.70 -17.99
C ALA A 336 16.34 15.27 -19.14
N GLU A 337 16.53 14.74 -20.36
CA GLU A 337 15.71 15.06 -21.53
C GLU A 337 15.27 13.75 -22.19
N ASP A 338 13.97 13.62 -22.46
CA ASP A 338 13.36 12.48 -23.15
C ASP A 338 12.04 12.94 -23.79
N ASP A 339 12.15 13.53 -24.98
CA ASP A 339 11.02 14.14 -25.70
C ASP A 339 9.95 13.10 -26.06
N ASP A 340 10.35 11.86 -26.35
CA ASP A 340 9.43 10.77 -26.67
C ASP A 340 8.61 10.36 -25.44
N LEU A 341 9.25 10.28 -24.26
CA LEU A 341 8.56 9.98 -23.01
C LEU A 341 7.63 11.12 -22.57
N MET A 342 8.02 12.38 -22.77
CA MET A 342 7.15 13.53 -22.54
C MET A 342 5.92 13.50 -23.45
N ALA A 343 6.10 13.23 -24.74
CA ALA A 343 4.99 13.10 -25.68
C ALA A 343 4.05 11.94 -25.28
N ALA A 344 4.61 10.82 -24.84
CA ALA A 344 3.83 9.67 -24.35
C ALA A 344 3.01 10.03 -23.09
N LYS A 345 3.57 10.80 -22.15
CA LYS A 345 2.84 11.33 -20.98
C LYS A 345 1.67 12.21 -21.44
N GLU A 346 1.90 13.16 -22.34
CA GLU A 346 0.85 14.07 -22.83
C GLU A 346 -0.27 13.32 -23.56
N GLU A 347 0.08 12.32 -24.36
CA GLU A 347 -0.90 11.45 -25.01
C GLU A 347 -1.74 10.69 -23.97
N TYR A 348 -1.10 10.13 -22.94
CA TYR A 348 -1.79 9.45 -21.84
C TYR A 348 -2.74 10.40 -21.11
N GLU A 349 -2.29 11.59 -20.72
CA GLU A 349 -3.11 12.60 -20.05
C GLU A 349 -4.34 12.99 -20.88
N SER A 350 -4.21 13.10 -22.20
CA SER A 350 -5.33 13.42 -23.09
C SER A 350 -6.41 12.33 -23.18
N ARG A 351 -6.06 11.09 -22.84
CA ARG A 351 -6.93 9.90 -22.96
C ARG A 351 -7.34 9.32 -21.61
N ALA A 352 -6.60 9.60 -20.55
CA ALA A 352 -6.86 9.07 -19.23
C ALA A 352 -8.22 9.57 -18.72
N GLU A 353 -8.99 8.67 -18.11
CA GLU A 353 -10.15 9.10 -17.33
C GLU A 353 -9.67 10.05 -16.22
N ARG A 354 -10.41 11.14 -15.99
CA ARG A 354 -10.01 12.17 -15.03
C ARG A 354 -9.74 11.51 -13.67
N PRO A 355 -8.55 11.73 -13.05
CA PRO A 355 -8.24 11.16 -11.76
C PRO A 355 -9.29 11.57 -10.72
N VAL A 356 -9.64 10.63 -9.85
CA VAL A 356 -10.51 10.94 -8.72
C VAL A 356 -9.81 11.94 -7.82
N THR A 357 -10.47 13.07 -7.63
CA THR A 357 -9.98 14.15 -6.79
C THR A 357 -10.43 13.94 -5.35
N LYS A 358 -9.67 14.50 -4.38
CA LYS A 358 -10.01 14.41 -2.96
C LYS A 358 -11.46 14.84 -2.68
N ASP A 359 -11.95 15.87 -3.37
CA ASP A 359 -13.32 16.40 -3.21
C ASP A 359 -14.42 15.40 -3.61
N GLU A 360 -14.08 14.30 -4.27
CA GLU A 360 -15.01 13.26 -4.71
C GLU A 360 -15.04 12.06 -3.77
N LEU A 361 -14.12 12.00 -2.81
CA LEU A 361 -14.08 10.94 -1.80
C LEU A 361 -15.19 11.15 -0.76
N PRO A 362 -15.78 10.05 -0.23
CA PRO A 362 -16.68 10.12 0.91
C PRO A 362 -16.04 10.89 2.08
N HIS A 363 -16.82 11.72 2.79
CA HIS A 363 -16.33 12.57 3.89
C HIS A 363 -15.60 11.79 4.99
N ASP A 364 -16.15 10.62 5.30
CA ASP A 364 -15.61 9.62 6.21
C ASP A 364 -14.25 9.06 5.74
N ASP A 365 -14.03 8.93 4.43
CA ASP A 365 -12.74 8.51 3.86
C ASP A 365 -11.73 9.67 3.86
N LEU A 366 -12.19 10.91 3.73
CA LEU A 366 -11.34 12.10 3.87
C LEU A 366 -10.84 12.29 5.30
N GLU A 367 -11.72 12.15 6.31
CA GLU A 367 -11.34 12.19 7.74
C GLU A 367 -10.35 11.07 8.07
N ALA A 368 -10.64 9.88 7.57
CA ALA A 368 -9.79 8.71 7.65
C ALA A 368 -8.37 8.93 7.10
N LEU A 369 -8.26 9.52 5.91
CA LEU A 369 -6.98 9.85 5.26
C LEU A 369 -6.28 11.07 5.90
N GLY A 370 -6.86 11.66 6.94
CA GLY A 370 -6.30 12.84 7.59
C GLY A 370 -6.42 14.13 6.76
N TYR A 371 -7.35 14.16 5.79
CA TYR A 371 -7.62 15.33 4.96
C TYR A 371 -8.62 16.33 5.59
N LEU A 372 -9.29 15.96 6.70
CA LEU A 372 -10.26 16.80 7.42
C LEU A 372 -9.86 17.09 8.87
#